data_AF-A0AAI8VQW4-F1
#
_entry.id   AF-A0AAI8VQW4-F1
#
_cell.length_a   1.000
_cell.length_b   1.000
_cell.length_c   1.000
_cell.angle_alpha   90.00
_cell.angle_beta   90.00
_cell.angle_gamma   90.00
#
_symmetry.space_group_name_H-M   'P 1'
#
loop_
_entity.id
_entity.type
_entity.pdbx_description
1 polymer ?
#
loop_
_entity_poly.entity_id
_entity_poly.type
_entity_poly.pdbx_seq_one_letter_code
_entity_poly.pdbx_strand_id
1 'polypeptide(L)'
;MMKRGVKFRFPAIPEFRSIRSHFDDFHDLSVVLYFGRALQYCKTREDYLENVHDPKGREDPAKWILPLKDAETIYTRLKDALAAVKMLESMRYLSKTKFATSALEPSDIQRVMFIKFHCEPLLQAVDEVVNKPDNPVSLGLVFGFEVLLTSYKAYLWPNGQANKQNSRIRTLKYAAEVQKSIDSVLVALERAHRCKRCHTPLLGNLSRSGVQALEAYRRERRFDLYYQAPWSAGCHSVQILSIVTDLGIKLCHDSGCIRALLHAYNAVEKISPGFKAIPIFDTFCRPFSNSLFLGQLTKTKFSSHYRSVRLNKTRNRPGDTSLFYTLHSQVYASTVEFWNRVQGGKQKQKLTKAQQDDTINQFGAVPFNVSLEKVKEAVMSEFHGPLPVARINYFAIVLFCSELLQQLARKISQESPQADHVLSADVVDNLLEYIDKQLQRGNRHLMPHLRKIRRAKEFFEAVDSTIPLERFLWDI
;
A
#
# COMPACT_ATOMS: atom_id res chain seq x y z
N MET A 1 34.54 -10.69 -28.93
CA MET A 1 33.43 -10.14 -28.11
C MET A 1 33.47 -10.79 -26.73
N MET A 2 33.72 -10.01 -25.67
CA MET A 2 33.66 -10.52 -24.29
C MET A 2 32.20 -10.80 -23.91
N LYS A 3 31.87 -12.08 -23.71
CA LYS A 3 30.54 -12.53 -23.28
C LYS A 3 30.35 -12.24 -21.79
N ARG A 4 29.39 -11.38 -21.44
CA ARG A 4 29.04 -11.11 -20.03
C ARG A 4 27.85 -11.99 -19.64
N GLY A 5 28.06 -12.93 -18.73
CA GLY A 5 26.97 -13.67 -18.08
C GLY A 5 26.37 -12.85 -16.93
N VAL A 6 25.04 -12.88 -16.77
CA VAL A 6 24.34 -12.25 -15.64
C VAL A 6 24.17 -13.28 -14.53
N LYS A 7 24.58 -12.94 -13.31
CA LYS A 7 24.48 -13.80 -12.12
C LYS A 7 23.38 -13.30 -11.21
N PHE A 8 22.31 -14.07 -11.06
CA PHE A 8 21.31 -13.82 -10.02
C PHE A 8 21.71 -14.55 -8.75
N ARG A 9 21.72 -13.84 -7.61
CA ARG A 9 21.94 -14.39 -6.27
C ARG A 9 20.77 -13.98 -5.41
N PHE A 10 20.09 -14.95 -4.81
CA PHE A 10 19.02 -14.73 -3.84
C PHE A 10 19.48 -15.18 -2.45
N PRO A 11 20.22 -14.35 -1.69
CA PRO A 11 20.87 -14.77 -0.44
C PRO A 11 19.88 -15.18 0.67
N ALA A 12 18.63 -14.71 0.59
CA ALA A 12 17.58 -14.92 1.58
C ALA A 12 16.77 -16.21 1.42
N ILE A 13 16.94 -16.96 0.32
CA ILE A 13 16.28 -18.25 0.09
C ILE A 13 17.41 -19.28 -0.06
N PRO A 14 17.76 -20.04 0.99
CA PRO A 14 18.93 -20.92 1.00
C PRO A 14 18.96 -21.91 -0.17
N GLU A 15 17.81 -22.36 -0.67
CA GLU A 15 17.70 -23.27 -1.82
C GLU A 15 18.11 -22.62 -3.16
N PHE A 16 18.15 -21.29 -3.24
CA PHE A 16 18.61 -20.54 -4.43
C PHE A 16 20.06 -20.07 -4.34
N ARG A 17 20.83 -20.56 -3.35
CA ARG A 17 22.25 -20.22 -3.19
C ARG A 17 23.08 -20.93 -4.26
N SER A 18 23.19 -20.26 -5.39
CA SER A 18 24.11 -20.51 -6.51
C SER A 18 23.80 -21.69 -7.41
N ILE A 19 22.86 -21.48 -8.33
CA ILE A 19 22.99 -22.08 -9.65
C ILE A 19 24.00 -21.19 -10.41
N ARG A 20 25.23 -21.68 -10.61
CA ARG A 20 26.14 -21.13 -11.63
C ARG A 20 25.77 -21.77 -12.96
N SER A 21 24.79 -21.23 -13.67
CA SER A 21 24.67 -21.52 -15.10
C SER A 21 25.39 -20.41 -15.85
N HIS A 22 26.48 -20.74 -16.53
CA HIS A 22 26.93 -19.89 -17.63
C HIS A 22 25.78 -19.84 -18.63
N PHE A 23 25.45 -18.68 -19.19
CA PHE A 23 24.48 -18.58 -20.28
C PHE A 23 24.92 -19.41 -21.52
N ASP A 24 26.14 -19.94 -21.55
CA ASP A 24 26.63 -20.84 -22.60
C ASP A 24 26.37 -22.34 -22.30
N ASP A 25 26.07 -22.74 -21.04
CA ASP A 25 25.70 -24.14 -20.68
C ASP A 25 24.18 -24.32 -20.80
N PHE A 26 23.73 -24.27 -22.05
CA PHE A 26 22.33 -24.33 -22.46
C PHE A 26 21.71 -25.75 -22.44
N HIS A 27 22.24 -26.68 -21.63
CA HIS A 27 21.51 -27.93 -21.34
C HIS A 27 20.27 -27.69 -20.46
N ASP A 28 20.25 -26.59 -19.69
CA ASP A 28 19.10 -26.19 -18.85
C ASP A 28 18.11 -25.24 -19.55
N LEU A 29 18.38 -24.85 -20.80
CA LEU A 29 17.33 -24.31 -21.69
C LEU A 29 16.21 -25.31 -21.89
N SER A 30 16.38 -26.59 -21.52
CA SER A 30 15.26 -27.52 -21.53
C SER A 30 14.06 -26.91 -20.80
N VAL A 31 14.21 -26.24 -19.66
CA VAL A 31 13.10 -25.60 -18.92
C VAL A 31 12.55 -24.36 -19.63
N VAL A 32 13.40 -23.48 -20.15
CA VAL A 32 13.00 -22.26 -20.88
C VAL A 32 12.36 -22.58 -22.23
N LEU A 33 12.94 -23.51 -22.98
CA LEU A 33 12.37 -24.10 -24.19
C LEU A 33 11.13 -24.93 -23.85
N TYR A 34 11.01 -25.50 -22.66
CA TYR A 34 9.86 -26.29 -22.25
C TYR A 34 8.67 -25.40 -21.93
N PHE A 35 8.81 -24.33 -21.14
CA PHE A 35 7.74 -23.35 -21.00
C PHE A 35 7.49 -22.60 -22.29
N GLY A 36 8.53 -22.23 -23.04
CA GLY A 36 8.38 -21.65 -24.37
C GLY A 36 7.55 -22.54 -25.29
N ARG A 37 7.86 -23.85 -25.35
CA ARG A 37 7.10 -24.84 -26.13
C ARG A 37 5.71 -25.10 -25.55
N ALA A 38 5.54 -25.23 -24.24
CA ALA A 38 4.22 -25.40 -23.64
C ALA A 38 3.33 -24.17 -23.94
N LEU A 39 3.87 -22.96 -23.80
CA LEU A 39 3.16 -21.73 -24.14
C LEU A 39 2.89 -21.60 -25.65
N GLN A 40 3.78 -22.13 -26.50
CA GLN A 40 3.67 -22.07 -27.97
C GLN A 40 2.81 -23.22 -28.57
N TYR A 41 2.74 -24.38 -27.92
CA TYR A 41 2.16 -25.62 -28.47
C TYR A 41 1.04 -26.25 -27.62
N CYS A 42 0.79 -25.83 -26.38
CA CYS A 42 -0.38 -26.35 -25.65
C CYS A 42 -1.63 -25.86 -26.38
N LYS A 43 -2.46 -26.80 -26.87
CA LYS A 43 -3.68 -26.73 -27.73
C LYS A 43 -3.58 -25.92 -29.02
N THR A 44 -4.25 -26.42 -30.06
CA THR A 44 -4.38 -25.68 -31.32
C THR A 44 -5.14 -24.38 -31.07
N ARG A 45 -4.84 -23.36 -31.87
CA ARG A 45 -5.46 -22.02 -31.83
C ARG A 45 -6.99 -22.08 -31.79
N GLU A 46 -7.59 -23.09 -32.42
CA GLU A 46 -9.03 -23.31 -32.58
C GLU A 46 -9.68 -23.92 -31.32
N ASP A 47 -9.10 -24.98 -30.75
CA ASP A 47 -9.56 -25.63 -29.49
C ASP A 47 -9.76 -24.64 -28.34
N TYR A 48 -8.99 -23.56 -28.41
CA TYR A 48 -8.85 -22.53 -27.40
C TYR A 48 -9.78 -21.33 -27.55
N LEU A 49 -10.26 -21.06 -28.76
CA LEU A 49 -11.29 -20.04 -29.01
C LEU A 49 -12.68 -20.59 -28.66
N GLU A 50 -12.86 -21.91 -28.80
CA GLU A 50 -14.14 -22.59 -28.58
C GLU A 50 -14.39 -22.96 -27.11
N ASN A 51 -13.35 -23.37 -26.36
CA ASN A 51 -13.51 -23.91 -25.00
C ASN A 51 -12.78 -23.08 -23.93
N VAL A 52 -13.41 -21.99 -23.46
CA VAL A 52 -12.93 -21.30 -22.25
C VAL A 52 -13.58 -21.95 -21.03
N HIS A 53 -12.88 -22.90 -20.43
CA HIS A 53 -13.33 -23.55 -19.19
C HIS A 53 -13.36 -22.51 -18.06
N ASP A 54 -14.51 -22.34 -17.42
CA ASP A 54 -14.63 -21.50 -16.23
C ASP A 54 -14.01 -22.25 -15.03
N PRO A 55 -12.89 -21.78 -14.46
CA PRO A 55 -12.19 -22.49 -13.40
C PRO A 55 -12.92 -22.27 -12.06
N LYS A 56 -14.15 -22.78 -11.93
CA LYS A 56 -15.03 -22.61 -10.77
C LYS A 56 -14.76 -23.60 -9.62
N GLY A 57 -13.74 -24.43 -9.73
CA GLY A 57 -13.37 -25.41 -8.70
C GLY A 57 -12.24 -24.91 -7.81
N ARG A 58 -12.31 -25.22 -6.51
CA ARG A 58 -11.13 -25.16 -5.65
C ARG A 58 -10.20 -26.29 -6.03
N GLU A 59 -9.06 -25.95 -6.62
CA GLU A 59 -8.02 -26.93 -6.94
C GLU A 59 -7.13 -27.14 -5.71
N ASP A 60 -6.71 -28.38 -5.47
CA ASP A 60 -5.71 -28.70 -4.45
C ASP A 60 -4.30 -28.55 -5.06
N PRO A 61 -3.52 -27.52 -4.66
CA PRO A 61 -2.22 -27.25 -5.27
C PRO A 61 -1.22 -28.39 -5.11
N ALA A 62 -1.31 -29.15 -4.01
CA ALA A 62 -0.39 -30.25 -3.72
C ALA A 62 -0.51 -31.41 -4.72
N LYS A 63 -1.61 -31.51 -5.48
CA LYS A 63 -1.80 -32.52 -6.54
C LYS A 63 -1.05 -32.19 -7.84
N TRP A 64 -0.70 -30.92 -8.02
CA TRP A 64 -0.16 -30.38 -9.27
C TRP A 64 1.27 -29.88 -9.12
N ILE A 65 1.62 -29.36 -7.94
CA ILE A 65 2.90 -28.70 -7.68
C ILE A 65 3.69 -29.54 -6.67
N LEU A 66 4.73 -30.22 -7.15
CA LEU A 66 5.56 -31.09 -6.32
C LEU A 66 6.69 -30.31 -5.61
N PRO A 67 7.28 -30.85 -4.53
CA PRO A 67 8.43 -30.25 -3.84
C PRO A 67 9.65 -30.03 -4.74
N LEU A 68 10.46 -29.02 -4.43
CA LEU A 68 11.70 -28.72 -5.15
C LEU A 68 12.72 -29.87 -5.11
N LYS A 69 12.74 -30.66 -4.03
CA LYS A 69 13.65 -31.80 -3.87
C LYS A 69 13.40 -32.91 -4.91
N ASP A 70 12.22 -32.92 -5.51
CA ASP A 70 11.82 -33.91 -6.53
C ASP A 70 11.97 -33.36 -7.96
N ALA A 71 12.51 -32.15 -8.15
CA ALA A 71 12.52 -31.41 -9.42
C ALA A 71 13.32 -32.09 -10.56
N GLU A 72 14.19 -33.04 -10.24
CA GLU A 72 15.04 -33.70 -11.24
C GLU A 72 14.33 -34.83 -12.01
N THR A 73 13.15 -35.29 -11.55
CA THR A 73 12.43 -36.35 -12.25
C THR A 73 11.63 -35.83 -13.45
N ILE A 74 11.57 -36.63 -14.53
CA ILE A 74 10.71 -36.35 -15.71
C ILE A 74 9.25 -36.14 -15.28
N TYR A 75 8.79 -36.90 -14.28
CA TYR A 75 7.44 -36.80 -13.74
C TYR A 75 7.16 -35.43 -13.12
N THR A 76 8.12 -34.87 -12.35
CA THR A 76 7.97 -33.53 -11.76
C THR A 76 7.89 -32.45 -12.84
N ARG A 77 8.73 -32.53 -13.87
CA ARG A 77 8.67 -31.59 -15.01
C ARG A 77 7.31 -31.64 -15.72
N LEU A 78 6.77 -32.85 -15.93
CA LEU A 78 5.43 -33.01 -16.51
C LEU A 78 4.33 -32.39 -15.63
N LYS A 79 4.41 -32.58 -14.32
CA LYS A 79 3.47 -31.97 -13.36
C LYS A 79 3.54 -30.45 -13.36
N ASP A 80 4.74 -29.88 -13.42
CA ASP A 80 4.95 -28.43 -13.52
C ASP A 80 4.38 -27.85 -14.81
N ALA A 81 4.56 -28.53 -15.95
CA ALA A 81 3.88 -28.12 -17.19
C ALA A 81 2.38 -28.14 -17.05
N LEU A 82 1.80 -29.22 -16.51
CA LEU A 82 0.36 -29.32 -16.33
C LEU A 82 -0.16 -28.20 -15.41
N ALA A 83 0.58 -27.86 -14.36
CA ALA A 83 0.28 -26.72 -13.50
C ALA A 83 0.35 -25.39 -14.28
N ALA A 84 1.40 -25.18 -15.09
CA ALA A 84 1.56 -23.98 -15.92
C ALA A 84 0.42 -23.83 -16.94
N VAL A 85 0.02 -24.92 -17.59
CA VAL A 85 -1.11 -24.95 -18.53
C VAL A 85 -2.41 -24.55 -17.83
N LYS A 86 -2.68 -25.09 -16.64
CA LYS A 86 -3.85 -24.71 -15.84
C LYS A 86 -3.82 -23.23 -15.43
N MET A 87 -2.66 -22.72 -15.04
CA MET A 87 -2.50 -21.31 -14.72
C MET A 87 -2.72 -20.43 -15.95
N LEU A 88 -2.23 -20.83 -17.12
CA LEU A 88 -2.45 -20.14 -18.38
C LEU A 88 -3.94 -20.14 -18.78
N GLU A 89 -4.65 -21.25 -18.63
CA GLU A 89 -6.10 -21.33 -18.85
C GLU A 89 -6.85 -20.35 -17.93
N SER A 90 -6.46 -20.29 -16.65
CA SER A 90 -7.00 -19.34 -15.67
C SER A 90 -6.76 -17.88 -16.08
N MET A 91 -5.53 -17.54 -16.47
CA MET A 91 -5.18 -16.20 -16.95
C MET A 91 -5.96 -15.82 -18.21
N ARG A 92 -6.14 -16.74 -19.16
CA ARG A 92 -6.90 -16.47 -20.38
C ARG A 92 -8.38 -16.23 -20.14
N TYR A 93 -8.97 -16.95 -19.20
CA TYR A 93 -10.32 -16.66 -18.76
C TYR A 93 -10.41 -15.25 -18.15
N LEU A 94 -9.41 -14.80 -17.38
CA LEU A 94 -9.33 -13.40 -16.90
C LEU A 94 -9.21 -12.42 -18.05
N SER A 95 -8.34 -12.68 -19.01
CA SER A 95 -8.14 -11.85 -20.18
C SER A 95 -9.43 -11.59 -20.95
N LYS A 96 -10.26 -12.63 -21.12
CA LYS A 96 -11.54 -12.54 -21.84
C LYS A 96 -12.62 -11.86 -21.02
N THR A 97 -12.75 -12.22 -19.75
CA THR A 97 -13.86 -11.76 -18.91
C THR A 97 -13.61 -10.44 -18.20
N LYS A 98 -12.33 -10.08 -18.05
CA LYS A 98 -11.85 -8.95 -17.23
C LYS A 98 -12.42 -8.97 -15.79
N PHE A 99 -12.90 -10.11 -15.29
CA PHE A 99 -13.41 -10.24 -13.93
C PHE A 99 -12.28 -10.06 -12.90
N ALA A 100 -12.63 -9.43 -11.76
CA ALA A 100 -11.81 -9.09 -10.59
C ALA A 100 -10.60 -8.18 -10.77
N THR A 101 -9.86 -8.31 -11.86
CA THR A 101 -8.88 -7.30 -12.30
C THR A 101 -9.57 -5.95 -12.46
N SER A 102 -10.69 -5.88 -13.17
CA SER A 102 -11.48 -4.64 -13.29
C SER A 102 -12.04 -4.12 -11.97
N ALA A 103 -12.27 -4.99 -10.97
CA ALA A 103 -12.80 -4.58 -9.67
C ALA A 103 -11.75 -3.84 -8.83
N LEU A 104 -10.49 -4.29 -8.86
CA LEU A 104 -9.38 -3.63 -8.18
C LEU A 104 -8.65 -2.58 -9.06
N GLU A 105 -8.89 -2.62 -10.38
CA GLU A 105 -8.41 -1.67 -11.38
C GLU A 105 -9.55 -0.95 -12.13
N PRO A 106 -10.60 -0.39 -11.48
CA PRO A 106 -11.64 0.30 -12.21
C PRO A 106 -11.04 1.43 -13.05
N SER A 107 -11.46 1.54 -14.31
CA SER A 107 -11.06 2.64 -15.20
C SER A 107 -11.28 4.01 -14.56
N ASP A 108 -12.30 4.13 -13.73
CA ASP A 108 -12.60 5.34 -12.97
C ASP A 108 -11.58 5.60 -11.85
N ILE A 109 -11.10 4.56 -11.17
CA ILE A 109 -10.00 4.67 -10.19
C ILE A 109 -8.73 5.11 -10.90
N GLN A 110 -8.39 4.51 -12.04
CA GLN A 110 -7.19 4.88 -12.80
C GLN A 110 -7.26 6.35 -13.27
N ARG A 111 -8.44 6.81 -13.72
CA ARG A 111 -8.67 8.21 -14.11
C ARG A 111 -8.60 9.18 -12.94
N VAL A 112 -9.22 8.85 -11.80
CA VAL A 112 -9.25 9.72 -10.62
C VAL A 112 -7.90 9.77 -9.90
N MET A 113 -7.18 8.66 -9.88
CA MET A 113 -5.90 8.54 -9.18
C MET A 113 -4.70 8.87 -10.07
N PHE A 114 -4.86 8.95 -11.40
CA PHE A 114 -3.76 9.06 -12.38
C PHE A 114 -2.73 7.93 -12.26
N ILE A 115 -3.19 6.74 -11.90
CA ILE A 115 -2.34 5.57 -11.65
C ILE A 115 -2.78 4.44 -12.57
N LYS A 116 -1.82 3.85 -13.27
CA LYS A 116 -2.00 2.55 -13.91
C LYS A 116 -1.64 1.51 -12.86
N PHE A 117 -2.54 0.59 -12.61
CA PHE A 117 -2.29 -0.54 -11.72
C PHE A 117 -2.29 -1.81 -12.57
N HIS A 118 -1.38 -2.73 -12.26
CA HIS A 118 -1.35 -4.07 -12.84
C HIS A 118 -1.21 -5.08 -11.71
N CYS A 119 -2.34 -5.55 -11.22
CA CYS A 119 -2.46 -6.57 -10.18
C CYS A 119 -2.06 -7.95 -10.70
N GLU A 120 -2.09 -8.13 -12.02
CA GLU A 120 -1.79 -9.39 -12.71
C GLU A 120 -0.61 -9.17 -13.66
N PRO A 121 0.64 -9.19 -13.16
CA PRO A 121 1.81 -8.75 -13.93
C PRO A 121 2.09 -9.60 -15.19
N LEU A 122 1.65 -10.86 -15.21
CA LEU A 122 1.82 -11.76 -16.36
C LEU A 122 0.68 -11.65 -17.37
N LEU A 123 -0.47 -11.06 -16.99
CA LEU A 123 -1.68 -11.10 -17.82
C LEU A 123 -1.50 -10.35 -19.13
N GLN A 124 -0.80 -9.20 -19.12
CA GLN A 124 -0.50 -8.46 -20.35
C GLN A 124 0.37 -9.28 -21.31
N ALA A 125 1.43 -9.91 -20.79
CA ALA A 125 2.32 -10.72 -21.61
C ALA A 125 1.61 -11.98 -22.15
N VAL A 126 0.70 -12.57 -21.36
CA VAL A 126 -0.20 -13.64 -21.85
C VAL A 126 -1.15 -13.12 -22.92
N ASP A 127 -1.78 -11.96 -22.73
CA ASP A 127 -2.66 -11.34 -23.72
C ASP A 127 -1.94 -11.08 -25.04
N GLU A 128 -0.69 -10.63 -25.00
CA GLU A 128 0.12 -10.42 -26.20
C GLU A 128 0.36 -11.71 -26.97
N VAL A 129 0.72 -12.80 -26.27
CA VAL A 129 0.94 -14.11 -26.90
C VAL A 129 -0.37 -14.71 -27.44
N VAL A 130 -1.46 -14.58 -26.69
CA VAL A 130 -2.77 -15.13 -27.08
C VAL A 130 -3.36 -14.40 -28.28
N ASN A 131 -3.25 -13.07 -28.32
CA ASN A 131 -3.82 -12.25 -29.39
C ASN A 131 -2.89 -12.12 -30.61
N LYS A 132 -1.59 -12.42 -30.47
CA LYS A 132 -0.60 -12.39 -31.55
C LYS A 132 0.19 -13.71 -31.57
N PRO A 133 -0.45 -14.83 -31.93
CA PRO A 133 0.14 -16.16 -31.85
C PRO A 133 1.37 -16.35 -32.75
N ASP A 134 1.48 -15.54 -33.81
CA ASP A 134 2.64 -15.57 -34.71
C ASP A 134 3.88 -14.89 -34.10
N ASN A 135 3.70 -14.12 -33.01
CA ASN A 135 4.82 -13.54 -32.30
C ASN A 135 5.51 -14.58 -31.42
N PRO A 136 6.85 -14.56 -31.34
CA PRO A 136 7.56 -15.42 -30.41
C PRO A 136 7.17 -15.09 -28.97
N VAL A 137 7.03 -16.14 -28.15
CA VAL A 137 6.82 -16.00 -26.70
C VAL A 137 7.96 -15.17 -26.11
N SER A 138 7.62 -14.09 -25.40
CA SER A 138 8.64 -13.21 -24.82
C SER A 138 9.42 -13.91 -23.71
N LEU A 139 10.72 -13.62 -23.62
CA LEU A 139 11.56 -14.12 -22.52
C LEU A 139 11.01 -13.68 -21.14
N GLY A 140 10.41 -12.49 -21.08
CA GLY A 140 9.77 -11.98 -19.88
C GLY A 140 8.61 -12.86 -19.40
N LEU A 141 7.79 -13.39 -20.32
CA LEU A 141 6.70 -14.30 -19.96
C LEU A 141 7.23 -15.63 -19.43
N VAL A 142 8.24 -16.20 -20.11
CA VAL A 142 8.86 -17.47 -19.68
C VAL A 142 9.47 -17.34 -18.28
N PHE A 143 10.25 -16.28 -18.06
CA PHE A 143 10.83 -15.98 -16.75
C PHE A 143 9.75 -15.74 -15.69
N GLY A 144 8.66 -15.06 -16.07
CA GLY A 144 7.50 -14.86 -15.21
C GLY A 144 6.85 -16.17 -14.76
N PHE A 145 6.64 -17.12 -15.65
CA PHE A 145 6.11 -18.44 -15.27
C PHE A 145 7.06 -19.22 -14.36
N GLU A 146 8.37 -19.14 -14.61
CA GLU A 146 9.38 -19.77 -13.77
C GLU A 146 9.31 -19.22 -12.33
N VAL A 147 9.31 -17.90 -12.17
CA VAL A 147 9.21 -17.27 -10.83
C VAL A 147 7.85 -17.57 -10.17
N LEU A 148 6.76 -17.68 -10.94
CA LEU A 148 5.43 -18.06 -10.44
C LEU A 148 5.41 -19.46 -9.85
N LEU A 149 5.87 -20.46 -10.61
CA LEU A 149 5.92 -21.83 -10.14
C LEU A 149 6.91 -22.02 -9.00
N THR A 150 8.09 -21.42 -9.11
CA THR A 150 9.12 -21.47 -8.08
C THR A 150 8.63 -20.87 -6.76
N SER A 151 8.02 -19.69 -6.77
CA SER A 151 7.48 -19.06 -5.56
C SER A 151 6.34 -19.88 -4.95
N TYR A 152 5.52 -20.51 -5.79
CA TYR A 152 4.48 -21.42 -5.34
C TYR A 152 5.06 -22.65 -4.64
N LYS A 153 6.04 -23.31 -5.25
CA LYS A 153 6.70 -24.47 -4.64
C LYS A 153 7.32 -24.12 -3.29
N ALA A 154 8.06 -23.01 -3.22
CA ALA A 154 8.69 -22.56 -1.98
C ALA A 154 7.65 -22.29 -0.87
N TYR A 155 6.52 -21.69 -1.22
CA TYR A 155 5.44 -21.42 -0.27
C TYR A 155 4.67 -22.68 0.15
N LEU A 156 4.43 -23.59 -0.78
CA LEU A 156 3.67 -24.82 -0.56
C LEU A 156 4.50 -25.85 0.20
N TRP A 157 5.82 -25.85 0.05
CA TRP A 157 6.72 -26.86 0.61
C TRP A 157 7.89 -26.25 1.41
N PRO A 158 7.67 -25.29 2.34
CA PRO A 158 8.75 -24.52 2.96
C PRO A 158 9.75 -25.39 3.74
N ASN A 159 9.30 -26.55 4.23
CA ASN A 159 10.13 -27.54 4.92
C ASN A 159 9.94 -28.95 4.32
N GLY A 160 9.54 -29.03 3.04
CA GLY A 160 9.11 -30.29 2.40
C GLY A 160 7.74 -30.80 2.87
N GLN A 161 7.07 -30.13 3.81
CA GLN A 161 5.70 -30.41 4.21
C GLN A 161 4.72 -29.44 3.55
N ALA A 162 3.54 -29.94 3.18
CA ALA A 162 2.49 -29.15 2.55
C ALA A 162 2.01 -28.04 3.49
N ASN A 163 2.19 -26.79 3.08
CA ASN A 163 1.60 -25.64 3.74
C ASN A 163 0.08 -25.66 3.54
N LYS A 164 -0.66 -25.72 4.65
CA LYS A 164 -2.13 -25.74 4.64
C LYS A 164 -2.75 -24.35 4.45
N GLN A 165 -1.94 -23.28 4.55
CA GLN A 165 -2.43 -21.93 4.34
C GLN A 165 -2.67 -21.67 2.86
N ASN A 166 -3.81 -21.07 2.57
CA ASN A 166 -4.20 -20.69 1.22
C ASN A 166 -4.01 -19.17 1.04
N SER A 167 -3.14 -18.78 0.11
CA SER A 167 -2.80 -17.37 -0.11
C SER A 167 -4.03 -16.54 -0.50
N ARG A 168 -4.91 -17.06 -1.37
CA ARG A 168 -6.16 -16.36 -1.74
C ARG A 168 -7.07 -16.15 -0.54
N ILE A 169 -7.24 -17.15 0.33
CA ILE A 169 -8.05 -17.01 1.55
C ILE A 169 -7.48 -15.91 2.46
N ARG A 170 -6.15 -15.84 2.63
CA ARG A 170 -5.51 -14.78 3.41
C ARG A 170 -5.81 -13.41 2.82
N THR A 171 -5.65 -13.22 1.50
CA THR A 171 -5.97 -11.95 0.85
C THR A 171 -7.45 -11.59 0.94
N LEU A 172 -8.37 -12.57 0.85
CA LEU A 172 -9.82 -12.33 1.03
C LEU A 172 -10.16 -11.88 2.46
N LYS A 173 -9.50 -12.44 3.47
CA LYS A 173 -9.66 -11.98 4.87
C LYS A 173 -9.16 -10.55 5.03
N TYR A 174 -7.98 -10.24 4.49
CA TYR A 174 -7.44 -8.89 4.50
C TYR A 174 -8.38 -7.89 3.81
N ALA A 175 -8.91 -8.23 2.63
CA ALA A 175 -9.90 -7.40 1.93
C ALA A 175 -11.16 -7.14 2.79
N ALA A 176 -11.64 -8.14 3.53
CA ALA A 176 -12.80 -8.00 4.41
C ALA A 176 -12.52 -7.08 5.62
N GLU A 177 -11.34 -7.17 6.22
CA GLU A 177 -10.90 -6.30 7.32
C GLU A 177 -10.76 -4.84 6.89
N VAL A 178 -10.19 -4.63 5.70
CA VAL A 178 -10.12 -3.32 5.08
C VAL A 178 -11.52 -2.75 4.87
N GLN A 179 -12.42 -3.52 4.25
CA GLN A 179 -13.78 -3.07 3.97
C GLN A 179 -14.49 -2.65 5.27
N LYS A 180 -14.40 -3.45 6.32
CA LYS A 180 -14.95 -3.13 7.65
C LYS A 180 -14.40 -1.81 8.21
N SER A 181 -13.12 -1.53 7.99
CA SER A 181 -12.48 -0.29 8.43
C SER A 181 -13.02 0.93 7.67
N ILE A 182 -13.21 0.80 6.35
CA ILE A 182 -13.82 1.84 5.52
C ILE A 182 -15.28 2.09 5.93
N ASP A 183 -16.07 1.04 6.12
CA ASP A 183 -17.47 1.15 6.57
C ASP A 183 -17.59 1.89 7.90
N SER A 184 -16.68 1.59 8.84
CA SER A 184 -16.63 2.26 10.14
C SER A 184 -16.38 3.76 10.01
N VAL A 185 -15.46 4.15 9.12
CA VAL A 185 -15.21 5.56 8.79
C VAL A 185 -16.41 6.22 8.13
N LEU A 186 -17.06 5.56 7.17
CA LEU A 186 -18.24 6.11 6.49
C LEU A 186 -19.33 6.45 7.50
N VAL A 187 -19.64 5.52 8.41
CA VAL A 187 -20.60 5.74 9.50
C VAL A 187 -20.18 6.90 10.41
N ALA A 188 -18.90 7.00 10.76
CA ALA A 188 -18.40 8.09 11.60
C ALA A 188 -18.52 9.46 10.90
N LEU A 189 -18.18 9.54 9.62
CA LEU A 189 -18.28 10.76 8.81
C LEU A 189 -19.75 11.17 8.60
N GLU A 190 -20.65 10.22 8.33
CA GLU A 190 -22.08 10.49 8.19
C GLU A 190 -22.67 11.09 9.46
N ARG A 191 -22.24 10.63 10.64
CA ARG A 191 -22.64 11.20 11.93
C ARG A 191 -22.04 12.59 12.18
N ALA A 192 -20.77 12.78 11.81
CA ALA A 192 -20.05 14.02 12.06
C ALA A 192 -20.48 15.17 11.14
N HIS A 193 -21.02 14.89 9.95
CA HIS A 193 -21.27 15.90 8.93
C HIS A 193 -22.76 16.16 8.67
N ARG A 194 -23.22 17.34 9.08
CA ARG A 194 -24.57 17.83 8.71
C ARG A 194 -24.63 18.50 7.33
N CYS A 195 -23.50 18.98 6.81
CA CYS A 195 -23.45 19.56 5.46
C CYS A 195 -23.16 18.47 4.42
N LYS A 196 -24.23 17.92 3.84
CA LYS A 196 -24.13 16.88 2.79
C LYS A 196 -23.27 17.32 1.59
N ARG A 197 -23.17 18.62 1.29
CA ARG A 197 -22.46 19.14 0.11
C ARG A 197 -20.94 19.14 0.22
N CYS A 198 -20.36 19.33 1.41
CA CYS A 198 -18.91 19.56 1.53
C CYS A 198 -18.05 18.28 1.52
N HIS A 199 -18.63 17.11 1.77
CA HIS A 199 -17.89 15.83 1.79
C HIS A 199 -18.37 14.79 0.78
N THR A 200 -19.34 15.12 -0.09
CA THR A 200 -19.84 14.23 -1.15
C THR A 200 -18.73 13.55 -1.97
N PRO A 201 -17.67 14.25 -2.40
CA PRO A 201 -16.62 13.62 -3.19
C PRO A 201 -15.81 12.57 -2.41
N LEU A 202 -15.49 12.86 -1.14
CA LEU A 202 -14.71 11.96 -0.29
C LEU A 202 -15.51 10.70 0.06
N LEU A 203 -16.76 10.86 0.49
CA LEU A 203 -17.67 9.74 0.76
C LEU A 203 -17.93 8.92 -0.50
N GLY A 204 -18.16 9.59 -1.63
CA GLY A 204 -18.36 8.95 -2.93
C GLY A 204 -17.13 8.18 -3.41
N ASN A 205 -15.92 8.65 -3.11
CA ASN A 205 -14.68 7.94 -3.41
C ASN A 205 -14.46 6.74 -2.48
N LEU A 206 -14.68 6.90 -1.17
CA LEU A 206 -14.56 5.77 -0.22
C LEU A 206 -15.57 4.65 -0.53
N SER A 207 -16.81 5.01 -0.84
CA SER A 207 -17.85 4.06 -1.18
C SER A 207 -17.57 3.35 -2.52
N ARG A 208 -17.33 4.10 -3.61
CA ARG A 208 -17.10 3.51 -4.94
C ARG A 208 -15.72 2.87 -5.07
N SER A 209 -14.66 3.61 -4.79
CA SER A 209 -13.28 3.15 -5.00
C SER A 209 -12.79 2.19 -3.91
N GLY A 210 -13.38 2.22 -2.72
CA GLY A 210 -13.04 1.33 -1.62
C GLY A 210 -14.02 0.16 -1.52
N VAL A 211 -15.23 0.43 -1.02
CA VAL A 211 -16.20 -0.62 -0.63
C VAL A 211 -16.62 -1.48 -1.83
N GLN A 212 -17.08 -0.87 -2.93
CA GLN A 212 -17.58 -1.63 -4.08
C GLN A 212 -16.48 -2.45 -4.76
N ALA A 213 -15.27 -1.89 -4.89
CA ALA A 213 -14.11 -2.60 -5.42
C ALA A 213 -13.75 -3.84 -4.59
N LEU A 214 -13.67 -3.69 -3.26
CA LEU A 214 -13.36 -4.79 -2.35
C LEU A 214 -14.48 -5.83 -2.31
N GLU A 215 -15.74 -5.39 -2.34
CA GLU A 215 -16.88 -6.29 -2.37
C GLU A 215 -16.91 -7.10 -3.67
N ALA A 216 -16.67 -6.47 -4.82
CA ALA A 216 -16.58 -7.16 -6.10
C ALA A 216 -15.43 -8.19 -6.10
N TYR A 217 -14.25 -7.83 -5.58
CA TYR A 217 -13.13 -8.76 -5.38
C TYR A 217 -13.50 -9.94 -4.47
N ARG A 218 -14.22 -9.69 -3.37
CA ARG A 218 -14.62 -10.73 -2.40
C ARG A 218 -15.72 -11.66 -2.92
N ARG A 219 -16.61 -11.17 -3.77
CA ARG A 219 -17.71 -11.97 -4.37
C ARG A 219 -17.20 -12.97 -5.39
N GLU A 220 -16.00 -12.76 -5.92
CA GLU A 220 -15.39 -13.66 -6.88
C GLU A 220 -14.98 -14.99 -6.23
N ARG A 221 -15.63 -16.07 -6.70
CA ARG A 221 -15.42 -17.44 -6.23
C ARG A 221 -14.35 -18.17 -7.05
N ARG A 222 -13.14 -17.61 -7.12
CA ARG A 222 -12.01 -18.23 -7.82
C ARG A 222 -10.96 -18.75 -6.86
N PHE A 223 -10.70 -20.04 -6.98
CA PHE A 223 -9.71 -20.79 -6.21
C PHE A 223 -8.98 -21.78 -7.11
N ASP A 224 -8.66 -21.34 -8.33
CA ASP A 224 -7.80 -22.08 -9.26
C ASP A 224 -6.33 -21.95 -8.84
N LEU A 225 -5.44 -22.74 -9.47
CA LEU A 225 -4.01 -22.68 -9.16
C LEU A 225 -3.45 -21.26 -9.25
N TYR A 226 -3.80 -20.48 -10.28
CA TYR A 226 -3.22 -19.15 -10.45
C TYR A 226 -3.64 -18.20 -9.32
N TYR A 227 -4.91 -18.19 -8.92
CA TYR A 227 -5.41 -17.30 -7.86
C TYR A 227 -4.90 -17.69 -6.46
N GLN A 228 -4.63 -18.97 -6.26
CA GLN A 228 -4.07 -19.49 -5.01
C GLN A 228 -2.54 -19.31 -4.94
N ALA A 229 -1.88 -18.96 -6.05
CA ALA A 229 -0.45 -18.75 -6.09
C ALA A 229 -0.03 -17.59 -5.16
N PRO A 230 1.06 -17.74 -4.39
CA PRO A 230 1.54 -16.69 -3.48
C PRO A 230 1.87 -15.39 -4.21
N TRP A 231 2.43 -15.46 -5.41
CA TRP A 231 2.71 -14.27 -6.22
C TRP A 231 1.41 -13.53 -6.55
N SER A 232 0.44 -14.18 -7.19
CA SER A 232 -0.81 -13.54 -7.61
C SER A 232 -1.61 -12.99 -6.42
N ALA A 233 -1.78 -13.79 -5.37
CA ALA A 233 -2.45 -13.35 -4.14
C ALA A 233 -1.69 -12.22 -3.44
N GLY A 234 -0.36 -12.23 -3.49
CA GLY A 234 0.49 -11.16 -2.99
C GLY A 234 0.32 -9.85 -3.77
N CYS A 235 0.27 -9.93 -5.11
CA CYS A 235 -0.03 -8.77 -5.96
C CYS A 235 -1.41 -8.17 -5.64
N HIS A 236 -2.43 -9.00 -5.43
CA HIS A 236 -3.74 -8.54 -4.98
C HIS A 236 -3.69 -7.84 -3.61
N SER A 237 -2.96 -8.40 -2.63
CA SER A 237 -2.77 -7.77 -1.32
C SER A 237 -2.08 -6.42 -1.43
N VAL A 238 -1.04 -6.33 -2.27
CA VAL A 238 -0.29 -5.10 -2.56
C VAL A 238 -1.20 -4.05 -3.21
N GLN A 239 -2.03 -4.45 -4.17
CA GLN A 239 -3.02 -3.57 -4.78
C GLN A 239 -4.00 -3.02 -3.74
N ILE A 240 -4.61 -3.90 -2.94
CA ILE A 240 -5.53 -3.49 -1.87
C ILE A 240 -4.83 -2.50 -0.94
N LEU A 241 -3.60 -2.82 -0.51
CA LEU A 241 -2.82 -1.96 0.37
C LEU A 241 -2.54 -0.58 -0.26
N SER A 242 -2.24 -0.54 -1.55
CA SER A 242 -2.02 0.72 -2.27
C SER A 242 -3.29 1.57 -2.35
N ILE A 243 -4.44 0.96 -2.70
CA ILE A 243 -5.74 1.64 -2.72
C ILE A 243 -6.07 2.25 -1.35
N VAL A 244 -5.92 1.46 -0.28
CA VAL A 244 -6.28 1.94 1.07
C VAL A 244 -5.30 2.97 1.61
N THR A 245 -4.04 2.90 1.20
CA THR A 245 -3.02 3.91 1.53
C THR A 245 -3.39 5.24 0.89
N ASP A 246 -3.77 5.25 -0.40
CA ASP A 246 -4.22 6.45 -1.10
C ASP A 246 -5.48 7.05 -0.47
N LEU A 247 -6.53 6.23 -0.32
CA LEU A 247 -7.80 6.66 0.26
C LEU A 247 -7.63 7.14 1.70
N GLY A 248 -6.84 6.40 2.49
CA GLY A 248 -6.55 6.72 3.88
C GLY A 248 -5.78 8.03 4.05
N ILE A 249 -4.73 8.27 3.27
CA ILE A 249 -3.98 9.52 3.31
C ILE A 249 -4.84 10.70 2.88
N LYS A 250 -5.63 10.56 1.80
CA LYS A 250 -6.59 11.59 1.37
C LYS A 250 -7.60 11.91 2.47
N LEU A 251 -8.15 10.89 3.11
CA LEU A 251 -9.06 11.04 4.24
C LEU A 251 -8.40 11.76 5.43
N CYS A 252 -7.16 11.42 5.78
CA CYS A 252 -6.39 12.09 6.82
C CYS A 252 -6.25 13.61 6.55
N HIS A 253 -6.12 14.00 5.27
CA HIS A 253 -6.05 15.40 4.86
C HIS A 253 -7.41 16.09 4.83
N ASP A 254 -8.39 15.45 4.21
CA ASP A 254 -9.67 16.05 3.85
C ASP A 254 -10.65 16.08 5.03
N SER A 255 -10.55 15.14 5.97
CA SER A 255 -11.39 15.13 7.18
C SER A 255 -11.11 16.32 8.11
N GLY A 256 -9.89 16.89 8.06
CA GLY A 256 -9.44 17.95 8.97
C GLY A 256 -9.32 17.54 10.44
N CYS A 257 -9.77 16.34 10.83
CA CYS A 257 -9.87 15.90 12.22
C CYS A 257 -8.49 15.68 12.85
N ILE A 258 -7.62 14.93 12.16
CA ILE A 258 -6.24 14.69 12.60
C ILE A 258 -5.50 16.01 12.71
N ARG A 259 -5.62 16.87 11.68
CA ARG A 259 -5.00 18.20 11.68
C ARG A 259 -5.42 19.02 12.90
N ALA A 260 -6.72 19.13 13.16
CA ALA A 260 -7.24 19.91 14.28
C ALA A 260 -6.72 19.38 15.62
N LEU A 261 -6.82 18.06 15.84
CA LEU A 261 -6.38 17.44 17.09
C LEU A 261 -4.88 17.63 17.33
N LEU A 262 -4.04 17.34 16.34
CA LEU A 262 -2.58 17.42 16.50
C LEU A 262 -2.08 18.87 16.64
N HIS A 263 -2.72 19.85 16.00
CA HIS A 263 -2.41 21.27 16.22
C HIS A 263 -2.80 21.74 17.62
N ALA A 264 -3.98 21.32 18.10
CA ALA A 264 -4.41 21.61 19.47
C ALA A 264 -3.44 20.99 20.49
N TYR A 265 -3.06 19.72 20.30
CA TYR A 265 -2.06 19.03 21.12
C TYR A 265 -0.73 19.79 21.15
N ASN A 266 -0.15 20.07 19.97
CA ASN A 266 1.11 20.81 19.87
C ASN A 266 1.04 22.18 20.57
N ALA A 267 -0.06 22.92 20.39
CA ALA A 267 -0.22 24.21 21.05
C ALA A 267 -0.27 24.09 22.58
N VAL A 268 -1.07 23.16 23.11
CA VAL A 268 -1.19 22.92 24.55
C VAL A 268 0.14 22.45 25.15
N GLU A 269 0.84 21.55 24.48
CA GLU A 269 2.15 21.04 24.87
C GLU A 269 3.19 22.17 25.00
N LYS A 270 3.23 23.13 24.06
CA LYS A 270 4.22 24.23 24.09
C LYS A 270 3.91 25.32 25.12
N ILE A 271 2.66 25.51 25.49
CA ILE A 271 2.26 26.61 26.39
C ILE A 271 2.07 26.17 27.85
N SER A 272 1.95 24.87 28.10
CA SER A 272 1.61 24.33 29.43
C SER A 272 2.83 23.74 30.14
N PRO A 273 3.31 24.35 31.24
CA PRO A 273 4.37 23.76 32.05
C PRO A 273 3.98 22.38 32.60
N GLY A 274 4.95 21.46 32.63
CA GLY A 274 4.78 20.10 33.16
C GLY A 274 3.89 19.19 32.30
N PHE A 275 3.53 19.61 31.09
CA PHE A 275 2.73 18.78 30.18
C PHE A 275 3.51 17.52 29.77
N LYS A 276 2.91 16.35 29.97
CA LYS A 276 3.49 15.07 29.55
C LYS A 276 3.15 14.80 28.09
N ALA A 277 4.17 14.62 27.26
CA ALA A 277 3.99 14.27 25.86
C ALA A 277 3.20 12.95 25.70
N ILE A 278 2.42 12.85 24.63
CA ILE A 278 1.63 11.68 24.27
C ILE A 278 2.34 11.02 23.09
N PRO A 279 3.09 9.91 23.31
CA PRO A 279 4.00 9.36 22.30
C PRO A 279 3.34 9.04 20.96
N ILE A 280 2.09 8.59 20.98
CA ILE A 280 1.35 8.27 19.75
C ILE A 280 1.06 9.52 18.90
N PHE A 281 0.82 10.68 19.51
CA PHE A 281 0.63 11.92 18.76
C PHE A 281 1.93 12.45 18.17
N ASP A 282 3.05 12.32 18.89
CA ASP A 282 4.37 12.64 18.36
C ASP A 282 4.70 11.72 17.17
N THR A 283 4.32 10.46 17.27
CA THR A 283 4.47 9.47 16.20
C THR A 283 3.63 9.83 14.98
N PHE A 284 2.36 10.23 15.16
CA PHE A 284 1.51 10.71 14.06
C PHE A 284 2.03 12.01 13.43
N CYS A 285 2.63 12.91 14.20
CA CYS A 285 3.21 14.14 13.66
C CYS A 285 4.33 13.89 12.63
N ARG A 286 5.06 12.77 12.70
CA ARG A 286 6.20 12.47 11.80
C ARG A 286 5.80 12.25 10.34
N PRO A 287 4.99 11.22 9.98
CA PRO A 287 4.60 10.97 8.59
C PRO A 287 3.77 12.13 8.02
N PHE A 288 3.10 12.87 8.90
CA PHE A 288 2.25 14.01 8.54
C PHE A 288 2.93 15.38 8.68
N SER A 289 4.22 15.45 9.01
CA SER A 289 4.91 16.72 9.30
C SER A 289 4.81 17.71 8.13
N ASN A 290 5.13 17.25 6.93
CA ASN A 290 5.05 18.05 5.71
C ASN A 290 3.64 18.51 5.37
N SER A 291 2.65 17.68 5.69
CA SER A 291 1.30 17.80 5.17
C SER A 291 0.33 18.46 6.13
N LEU A 292 0.51 18.23 7.42
CA LEU A 292 -0.26 18.83 8.49
C LEU A 292 0.45 20.01 9.12
N PHE A 293 1.78 20.16 8.98
CA PHE A 293 2.54 21.20 9.66
C PHE A 293 3.47 22.02 8.74
N LEU A 294 3.34 21.92 7.41
CA LEU A 294 4.26 22.56 6.45
C LEU A 294 5.74 22.20 6.69
N GLY A 295 6.01 21.02 7.26
CA GLY A 295 7.35 20.51 7.55
C GLY A 295 7.84 20.82 8.96
N GLN A 296 7.16 21.67 9.74
CA GLN A 296 7.63 22.03 11.09
C GLN A 296 6.48 22.29 12.07
N LEU A 297 6.60 21.69 13.26
CA LEU A 297 5.72 22.00 14.40
C LEU A 297 5.88 23.46 14.83
N THR A 298 4.76 24.18 14.93
CA THR A 298 4.78 25.59 15.34
C THR A 298 5.08 25.75 16.81
N LYS A 299 5.81 26.82 17.14
CA LYS A 299 6.07 27.25 18.51
C LYS A 299 5.26 28.50 18.89
N THR A 300 4.76 29.23 17.91
CA THR A 300 3.97 30.47 18.03
C THR A 300 3.02 30.58 16.83
N LYS A 301 2.07 31.53 16.88
CA LYS A 301 1.12 31.81 15.77
C LYS A 301 0.34 30.56 15.35
N PHE A 302 -0.14 29.81 16.33
CA PHE A 302 -0.76 28.51 16.13
C PHE A 302 -1.99 28.57 15.22
N SER A 303 -2.88 29.56 15.41
CA SER A 303 -4.09 29.72 14.59
C SER A 303 -3.75 30.10 13.16
N SER A 304 -2.83 31.05 12.97
CA SER A 304 -2.38 31.47 11.63
C SER A 304 -1.79 30.28 10.85
N HIS A 305 -0.96 29.46 11.50
CA HIS A 305 -0.39 28.27 10.87
C HIS A 305 -1.44 27.20 10.58
N TYR A 306 -2.33 26.92 11.54
CA TYR A 306 -3.44 25.98 11.35
C TYR A 306 -4.33 26.37 10.16
N ARG A 307 -4.72 27.65 10.08
CA ARG A 307 -5.49 28.20 8.95
C ARG A 307 -4.71 28.14 7.64
N SER A 308 -3.42 28.47 7.66
CA SER A 308 -2.55 28.37 6.47
C SER A 308 -2.52 26.93 5.93
N VAL A 309 -2.28 25.94 6.79
CA VAL A 309 -2.33 24.52 6.40
C VAL A 309 -3.73 24.13 5.90
N ARG A 310 -4.80 24.61 6.56
CA ARG A 310 -6.20 24.32 6.17
C ARG A 310 -6.54 24.86 4.78
N LEU A 311 -6.01 26.02 4.42
CA LEU A 311 -6.21 26.66 3.11
C LEU A 311 -5.25 26.13 2.04
N ASN A 312 -4.09 25.63 2.45
CA ASN A 312 -3.09 25.11 1.54
C ASN A 312 -3.54 23.76 0.97
N LYS A 313 -4.13 23.82 -0.23
CA LYS A 313 -4.55 22.63 -1.00
C LYS A 313 -3.39 21.90 -1.67
N THR A 314 -2.13 22.15 -1.28
CA THR A 314 -1.01 21.34 -1.81
C THR A 314 -1.32 19.88 -1.54
N ARG A 315 -1.64 19.16 -2.64
CA ARG A 315 -1.96 17.75 -2.60
C ARG A 315 -0.68 17.02 -2.23
N ASN A 316 -0.54 16.64 -0.96
CA ASN A 316 0.45 15.63 -0.62
C ASN A 316 0.04 14.38 -1.38
N ARG A 317 0.94 13.92 -2.24
CA ARG A 317 0.72 12.68 -2.95
C ARG A 317 1.05 11.57 -1.96
N PRO A 318 0.32 10.46 -1.91
CA PRO A 318 0.71 9.32 -1.05
C PRO A 318 2.15 8.83 -1.34
N GLY A 319 2.63 9.03 -2.57
CA GLY A 319 4.04 8.81 -2.93
C GLY A 319 5.03 9.67 -2.13
N ASP A 320 4.61 10.85 -1.65
CA ASP A 320 5.37 11.69 -0.71
C ASP A 320 5.36 11.15 0.73
N THR A 321 4.84 9.94 0.98
CA THR A 321 4.90 9.32 2.32
C THR A 321 5.42 7.90 2.26
N SER A 322 5.14 7.16 1.18
CA SER A 322 5.55 5.77 1.03
C SER A 322 6.25 5.49 -0.31
N LEU A 323 7.43 4.90 -0.24
CA LEU A 323 8.21 4.34 -1.34
C LEU A 323 7.51 3.11 -1.89
N PHE A 324 6.95 2.25 -1.03
CA PHE A 324 6.09 1.13 -1.45
C PHE A 324 4.96 1.63 -2.36
N TYR A 325 4.22 2.65 -1.91
CA TYR A 325 3.16 3.24 -2.70
C TYR A 325 3.69 3.83 -4.00
N THR A 326 4.80 4.56 -3.96
CA THR A 326 5.42 5.16 -5.15
C THR A 326 5.74 4.11 -6.19
N LEU A 327 6.45 3.06 -5.78
CA LEU A 327 6.84 1.93 -6.64
C LEU A 327 5.61 1.31 -7.32
N HIS A 328 4.59 1.00 -6.53
CA HIS A 328 3.38 0.36 -7.04
C HIS A 328 2.56 1.29 -7.95
N SER A 329 2.37 2.55 -7.55
CA SER A 329 1.62 3.55 -8.32
C SER A 329 2.27 3.97 -9.64
N GLN A 330 3.56 3.67 -9.80
CA GLN A 330 4.31 3.91 -11.02
C GLN A 330 4.47 2.65 -11.87
N VAL A 331 3.71 1.57 -11.60
CA VAL A 331 3.84 0.28 -12.30
C VAL A 331 5.27 -0.24 -12.24
N TYR A 332 5.92 -0.06 -11.10
CA TYR A 332 7.32 -0.44 -10.90
C TYR A 332 8.31 0.26 -11.85
N ALA A 333 7.90 1.37 -12.50
CA ALA A 333 8.78 2.18 -13.32
C ALA A 333 9.84 2.85 -12.46
N SER A 334 11.09 2.77 -12.91
CA SER A 334 12.24 3.23 -12.16
C SER A 334 12.52 4.71 -12.48
N THR A 335 11.96 5.64 -11.70
CA THR A 335 12.24 7.08 -11.88
C THR A 335 13.49 7.52 -11.12
N VAL A 336 14.06 8.66 -11.51
CA VAL A 336 15.23 9.22 -10.82
C VAL A 336 14.90 9.58 -9.38
N GLU A 337 13.71 10.12 -9.12
CA GLU A 337 13.23 10.45 -7.78
C GLU A 337 13.08 9.19 -6.91
N PHE A 338 12.59 8.10 -7.50
CA PHE A 338 12.51 6.80 -6.82
C PHE A 338 13.90 6.31 -6.39
N TRP A 339 14.87 6.31 -7.32
CA TRP A 339 16.23 5.86 -7.01
C TRP A 339 16.93 6.74 -5.98
N ASN A 340 16.79 8.06 -6.08
CA ASN A 340 17.33 8.98 -5.09
C ASN A 340 16.79 8.68 -3.68
N ARG A 341 15.50 8.33 -3.56
CA ARG A 341 14.92 7.91 -2.26
C ARG A 341 15.46 6.57 -1.78
N VAL A 342 15.60 5.58 -2.67
CA VAL A 342 16.20 4.27 -2.33
C VAL A 342 17.62 4.43 -1.78
N GLN A 343 18.38 5.43 -2.27
CA GLN A 343 19.73 5.74 -1.81
C GLN A 343 19.79 6.61 -0.54
N GLY A 344 18.65 6.87 0.12
CA GLY A 344 18.58 7.67 1.35
C GLY A 344 18.48 9.18 1.12
N GLY A 345 18.26 9.62 -0.13
CA GLY A 345 18.03 11.01 -0.47
C GLY A 345 16.74 11.57 0.15
N LYS A 346 16.72 12.88 0.42
CA LYS A 346 15.54 13.57 0.99
C LYS A 346 14.41 13.65 -0.05
N GLN A 347 13.20 13.33 0.39
CA GLN A 347 11.99 13.18 -0.43
C GLN A 347 11.56 14.39 -1.28
N LYS A 348 11.95 15.61 -0.91
CA LYS A 348 11.58 16.85 -1.63
C LYS A 348 12.77 17.64 -2.17
N GLN A 349 13.95 17.02 -2.20
CA GLN A 349 15.11 17.66 -2.80
C GLN A 349 14.94 17.66 -4.31
N LYS A 350 14.76 18.84 -4.91
CA LYS A 350 14.90 19.01 -6.36
C LYS A 350 16.34 18.66 -6.72
N LEU A 351 16.51 17.58 -7.48
CA LEU A 351 17.81 17.18 -7.97
C LEU A 351 18.22 18.11 -9.12
N THR A 352 19.48 18.53 -9.13
CA THR A 352 20.05 19.19 -10.30
C THR A 352 20.17 18.18 -11.45
N LYS A 353 20.22 18.65 -12.69
CA LYS A 353 20.42 17.75 -13.85
C LYS A 353 21.65 16.84 -13.67
N ALA A 354 22.75 17.40 -13.17
CA ALA A 354 23.96 16.63 -12.86
C ALA A 354 23.72 15.52 -11.81
N GLN A 355 22.92 15.78 -10.77
CA GLN A 355 22.55 14.76 -9.78
C GLN A 355 21.63 13.70 -10.37
N GLN A 356 20.72 14.08 -11.28
CA GLN A 356 19.86 13.13 -11.98
C GLN A 356 20.69 12.21 -12.87
N ASP A 357 21.59 12.78 -13.67
CA ASP A 357 22.50 12.05 -14.55
C ASP A 357 23.41 11.10 -13.74
N ASP A 358 23.96 11.57 -12.61
CA ASP A 358 24.75 10.75 -11.69
C ASP A 358 23.93 9.58 -11.10
N THR A 359 22.69 9.83 -10.66
CA THR A 359 21.79 8.78 -10.13
C THR A 359 21.52 7.70 -11.19
N ILE A 360 21.25 8.11 -12.44
CA ILE A 360 21.02 7.19 -13.57
C ILE A 360 22.29 6.38 -13.86
N ASN A 361 23.45 7.05 -13.92
CA ASN A 361 24.73 6.41 -14.20
C ASN A 361 25.11 5.39 -13.11
N GLN A 362 24.92 5.74 -11.84
CA GLN A 362 25.16 4.83 -10.72
C GLN A 362 24.28 3.59 -10.78
N PHE A 363 23.00 3.75 -11.12
CA PHE A 363 22.08 2.62 -11.28
C PHE A 363 22.45 1.74 -12.48
N GLY A 364 22.78 2.34 -13.62
CA GLY A 364 23.18 1.60 -14.83
C GLY A 364 24.52 0.86 -14.68
N ALA A 365 25.39 1.32 -13.77
CA ALA A 365 26.71 0.73 -13.54
C ALA A 365 26.70 -0.50 -12.62
N VAL A 366 25.67 -0.69 -11.79
CA VAL A 366 25.60 -1.80 -10.82
C VAL A 366 24.82 -3.00 -11.38
N PRO A 367 25.19 -4.23 -10.98
CA PRO A 367 24.40 -5.41 -11.33
C PRO A 367 22.95 -5.29 -10.81
N PHE A 368 21.97 -5.66 -11.65
CA PHE A 368 20.55 -5.48 -11.36
C PHE A 368 20.10 -6.11 -10.02
N ASN A 369 20.66 -7.26 -9.65
CA ASN A 369 20.35 -7.91 -8.38
C ASN A 369 20.77 -7.08 -7.16
N VAL A 370 21.85 -6.29 -7.26
CA VAL A 370 22.28 -5.39 -6.18
C VAL A 370 21.26 -4.26 -6.03
N SER A 371 20.78 -3.70 -7.13
CA SER A 371 19.73 -2.67 -7.10
C SER A 371 18.42 -3.21 -6.55
N LEU A 372 18.03 -4.43 -6.91
CA LEU A 372 16.83 -5.07 -6.37
C LEU A 372 16.90 -5.26 -4.85
N GLU A 373 18.03 -5.71 -4.31
CA GLU A 373 18.17 -5.84 -2.85
C GLU A 373 18.09 -4.48 -2.15
N LYS A 374 18.66 -3.41 -2.74
CA LYS A 374 18.50 -2.05 -2.19
C LYS A 374 17.04 -1.58 -2.19
N VAL A 375 16.32 -1.81 -3.29
CA VAL A 375 14.88 -1.49 -3.38
C VAL A 375 14.11 -2.27 -2.33
N LYS A 376 14.36 -3.56 -2.21
CA LYS A 376 13.74 -4.43 -1.22
C LYS A 376 14.03 -3.94 0.20
N GLU A 377 15.27 -3.63 0.55
CA GLU A 377 15.64 -3.12 1.88
C GLU A 377 14.90 -1.81 2.19
N ALA A 378 14.93 -0.84 1.25
CA ALA A 378 14.25 0.43 1.40
C ALA A 378 12.74 0.27 1.57
N VAL A 379 12.09 -0.55 0.73
CA VAL A 379 10.66 -0.84 0.83
C VAL A 379 10.32 -1.59 2.11
N MET A 380 11.09 -2.62 2.48
CA MET A 380 10.83 -3.43 3.68
C MET A 380 11.01 -2.64 4.98
N SER A 381 11.84 -1.59 4.97
CA SER A 381 11.92 -0.64 6.08
C SER A 381 10.60 0.10 6.33
N GLU A 382 9.74 0.26 5.32
CA GLU A 382 8.40 0.84 5.48
C GLU A 382 7.38 -0.16 6.06
N PHE A 383 7.73 -1.45 6.14
CA PHE A 383 6.87 -2.47 6.76
C PHE A 383 7.35 -2.90 8.15
N HIS A 384 8.66 -2.95 8.36
CA HIS A 384 9.27 -3.51 9.58
C HIS A 384 10.15 -2.51 10.32
N GLY A 385 10.34 -1.30 9.76
CA GLY A 385 11.14 -0.27 10.39
C GLY A 385 10.43 0.38 11.59
N PRO A 386 11.11 1.34 12.25
CA PRO A 386 10.59 2.01 13.44
C PRO A 386 9.34 2.87 13.17
N LEU A 387 9.08 3.19 11.91
CA LEU A 387 7.85 3.82 11.46
C LEU A 387 7.34 3.06 10.23
N PRO A 388 6.52 2.01 10.42
CA PRO A 388 6.08 1.15 9.33
C PRO A 388 4.96 1.83 8.51
N VAL A 389 5.33 2.89 7.76
CA VAL A 389 4.39 3.75 7.02
C VAL A 389 3.52 2.99 6.03
N ALA A 390 4.04 1.92 5.42
CA ALA A 390 3.27 1.10 4.48
C ALA A 390 2.20 0.27 5.18
N ARG A 391 2.34 0.00 6.49
CA ARG A 391 1.37 -0.77 7.28
C ARG A 391 0.35 0.09 8.01
N ILE A 392 0.45 1.42 7.96
CA ILE A 392 -0.45 2.27 8.73
C ILE A 392 -1.90 2.11 8.24
N ASN A 393 -2.78 1.72 9.16
CA ASN A 393 -4.22 1.80 9.00
C ASN A 393 -4.68 3.25 9.26
N TYR A 394 -4.61 4.05 8.22
CA TYR A 394 -5.03 5.46 8.25
C TYR A 394 -6.50 5.64 8.64
N PHE A 395 -7.38 4.68 8.35
CA PHE A 395 -8.78 4.72 8.77
C PHE A 395 -8.92 4.64 10.29
N ALA A 396 -8.15 3.76 10.94
CA ALA A 396 -8.13 3.65 12.39
C ALA A 396 -7.62 4.95 13.06
N ILE A 397 -6.60 5.61 12.47
CA ILE A 397 -6.12 6.91 12.95
C ILE A 397 -7.22 7.97 12.85
N VAL A 398 -7.93 8.04 11.72
CA VAL A 398 -9.01 9.01 11.51
C VAL A 398 -10.14 8.80 12.51
N LEU A 399 -10.57 7.56 12.74
CA LEU A 399 -11.59 7.23 13.73
C LEU A 399 -11.16 7.65 15.13
N PHE A 400 -9.95 7.28 15.53
CA PHE A 400 -9.40 7.63 16.84
C PHE A 400 -9.31 9.15 17.03
N CYS A 401 -8.75 9.87 16.06
CA CYS A 401 -8.63 11.32 16.15
C CYS A 401 -10.00 12.02 16.10
N SER A 402 -10.97 11.52 15.34
CA SER A 402 -12.33 12.08 15.28
C SER A 402 -13.02 11.96 16.64
N GLU A 403 -12.95 10.79 17.27
CA GLU A 403 -13.52 10.56 18.60
C GLU A 403 -12.89 11.47 19.65
N LEU A 404 -11.56 11.53 19.71
CA LEU A 404 -10.85 12.42 20.63
C LEU A 404 -11.17 13.90 20.39
N LEU A 405 -11.30 14.31 19.13
CA LEU A 405 -11.63 15.68 18.78
C LEU A 405 -13.06 16.05 19.24
N GLN A 406 -14.02 15.12 19.15
CA GLN A 406 -15.37 15.32 19.69
C GLN A 406 -15.36 15.46 21.22
N GLN A 407 -14.59 14.62 21.92
CA GLN A 407 -14.45 14.69 23.36
C GLN A 407 -13.79 16.01 23.82
N LEU A 408 -12.73 16.44 23.13
CA LEU A 408 -12.09 17.75 23.34
C LEU A 408 -13.10 18.89 23.14
N ALA A 409 -13.86 18.84 22.04
CA ALA A 409 -14.85 19.85 21.72
C ALA A 409 -15.93 19.95 22.80
N ARG A 410 -16.44 18.82 23.30
CA ARG A 410 -17.39 18.77 24.43
C ARG A 410 -16.78 19.37 25.68
N LYS A 411 -15.55 18.99 26.06
CA LYS A 411 -14.89 19.47 27.29
C LYS A 411 -14.67 20.99 27.26
N ILE A 412 -14.30 21.55 26.11
CA ILE A 412 -14.12 23.00 25.95
C ILE A 412 -15.48 23.73 25.95
N SER A 413 -16.48 23.16 25.28
CA SER A 413 -17.78 23.81 24.99
C SER A 413 -18.87 23.66 26.05
N GLN A 414 -18.57 23.08 27.23
CA GLN A 414 -19.51 22.89 28.37
C GLN A 414 -20.24 24.17 28.86
N GLU A 415 -20.05 25.32 28.22
CA GLU A 415 -20.74 26.58 28.49
C GLU A 415 -21.89 26.88 27.51
N SER A 416 -22.08 26.10 26.45
CA SER A 416 -23.17 26.28 25.48
C SER A 416 -23.99 25.00 25.30
N PRO A 417 -25.28 24.98 25.66
CA PRO A 417 -26.20 23.88 25.38
C PRO A 417 -26.35 23.55 23.88
N GLN A 418 -25.88 24.45 22.99
CA GLN A 418 -25.86 24.25 21.53
C GLN A 418 -24.55 23.59 21.04
N ALA A 419 -23.66 23.17 21.95
CA ALA A 419 -22.34 22.61 21.64
C ALA A 419 -22.38 21.33 20.79
N ASP A 420 -23.48 20.59 20.78
CA ASP A 420 -23.66 19.40 19.93
C ASP A 420 -23.72 19.72 18.43
N HIS A 421 -23.69 21.00 18.05
CA HIS A 421 -23.78 21.45 16.66
C HIS A 421 -22.51 22.13 16.14
N VAL A 422 -21.51 22.37 16.98
CA VAL A 422 -20.27 23.04 16.55
C VAL A 422 -19.35 22.04 15.88
N LEU A 423 -18.92 22.35 14.65
CA LEU A 423 -17.91 21.56 13.94
C LEU A 423 -16.63 21.54 14.79
N SER A 424 -16.14 20.34 15.12
CA SER A 424 -15.05 20.20 16.10
C SER A 424 -13.74 20.88 15.68
N ALA A 425 -13.56 21.12 14.38
CA ALA A 425 -12.45 21.92 13.84
C ALA A 425 -12.52 23.41 14.22
N ASP A 426 -13.72 23.99 14.31
CA ASP A 426 -13.89 25.41 14.65
C ASP A 426 -13.66 25.63 16.15
N VAL A 427 -13.97 24.64 16.99
CA VAL A 427 -13.59 24.68 18.42
C VAL A 427 -12.08 24.74 18.57
N VAL A 428 -11.34 23.97 17.77
CA VAL A 428 -9.87 24.02 17.76
C VAL A 428 -9.38 25.37 17.26
N ASP A 429 -9.89 25.89 16.14
CA ASP A 429 -9.42 27.19 15.63
C ASP A 429 -9.64 28.31 16.66
N ASN A 430 -10.80 28.32 17.33
CA ASN A 430 -11.10 29.24 18.42
C ASN A 430 -10.17 29.08 19.62
N LEU A 431 -9.79 27.84 19.97
CA LEU A 431 -8.80 27.58 21.02
C LEU A 431 -7.43 28.12 20.62
N LEU A 432 -6.98 27.85 19.40
CA LEU A 432 -5.67 28.31 18.90
C LEU A 432 -5.62 29.84 18.81
N GLU A 433 -6.68 30.49 18.35
CA GLU A 433 -6.78 31.94 18.29
C GLU A 433 -6.77 32.55 19.70
N TYR A 434 -7.46 31.92 20.64
CA TYR A 434 -7.43 32.32 22.04
C TYR A 434 -6.01 32.24 22.63
N ILE A 435 -5.28 31.15 22.37
CA ILE A 435 -3.88 30.98 22.79
C ILE A 435 -3.01 32.10 22.19
N ASP A 436 -3.09 32.32 20.88
CA ASP A 436 -2.28 33.34 20.20
C ASP A 436 -2.54 34.75 20.75
N LYS A 437 -3.82 35.12 20.97
CA LYS A 437 -4.19 36.43 21.55
C LYS A 437 -3.56 36.65 22.92
N GLN A 438 -3.48 35.61 23.73
CA GLN A 438 -2.92 35.75 25.07
C GLN A 438 -1.39 35.77 25.06
N LEU A 439 -0.75 35.02 24.15
CA LEU A 439 0.69 35.12 23.93
C LEU A 439 1.09 36.53 23.46
N GLN A 440 0.30 37.15 22.57
CA GLN A 440 0.52 38.53 22.13
C GLN A 440 0.41 39.56 23.27
N ARG A 441 -0.42 39.29 24.28
CA ARG A 441 -0.56 40.13 25.48
C ARG A 441 0.54 39.92 26.52
N GLY A 442 1.49 39.00 26.29
CA GLY A 442 2.51 38.65 27.28
C GLY A 442 1.98 37.79 28.45
N ASN A 443 0.75 37.28 28.35
CA ASN A 443 0.07 36.57 29.44
C ASN A 443 0.51 35.10 29.60
N ARG A 444 1.76 34.76 29.24
CA ARG A 444 2.23 33.37 29.23
C ARG A 444 2.11 32.69 30.60
N HIS A 445 2.39 33.43 31.67
CA HIS A 445 2.28 32.95 33.04
C HIS A 445 0.83 32.69 33.48
N LEU A 446 -0.16 33.32 32.84
CA LEU A 446 -1.58 33.10 33.13
C LEU A 446 -2.17 31.90 32.38
N MET A 447 -1.52 31.40 31.32
CA MET A 447 -2.04 30.31 30.46
C MET A 447 -2.55 29.09 31.25
N PRO A 448 -1.81 28.59 32.27
CA PRO A 448 -2.26 27.42 33.04
C PRO A 448 -3.57 27.66 33.80
N HIS A 449 -3.91 28.91 34.08
CA HIS A 449 -5.10 29.30 34.84
C HIS A 449 -6.29 29.63 33.94
N LEU A 450 -6.07 29.84 32.64
CA LEU A 450 -7.16 30.13 31.71
C LEU A 450 -8.01 28.88 31.45
N ARG A 451 -9.30 28.98 31.77
CA ARG A 451 -10.25 27.86 31.78
C ARG A 451 -10.20 26.99 30.51
N LYS A 452 -10.17 27.61 29.32
CA LYS A 452 -10.14 26.88 28.03
C LYS A 452 -8.86 26.06 27.86
N ILE A 453 -7.71 26.64 28.20
CA ILE A 453 -6.39 26.00 28.10
C ILE A 453 -6.28 24.90 29.16
N ARG A 454 -6.68 25.18 30.40
CA ARG A 454 -6.72 24.20 31.49
C ARG A 454 -7.56 22.98 31.12
N ARG A 455 -8.78 23.19 30.59
CA ARG A 455 -9.65 22.10 30.11
C ARG A 455 -9.02 21.29 28.97
N ALA A 456 -8.37 21.95 28.02
CA ALA A 456 -7.68 21.27 26.93
C ALA A 456 -6.48 20.45 27.45
N LYS A 457 -5.71 20.99 28.40
CA LYS A 457 -4.63 20.28 29.10
C LYS A 457 -5.17 19.05 29.83
N GLU A 458 -6.18 19.22 30.68
CA GLU A 458 -6.83 18.12 31.40
C GLU A 458 -7.44 17.08 30.46
N PHE A 459 -7.85 17.46 29.24
CA PHE A 459 -8.28 16.50 28.23
C PHE A 459 -7.11 15.64 27.76
N PHE A 460 -6.03 16.29 27.30
CA PHE A 460 -4.88 15.57 26.76
C PHE A 460 -4.17 14.74 27.83
N GLU A 461 -4.08 15.20 29.08
CA GLU A 461 -3.51 14.43 30.19
C GLU A 461 -4.36 13.20 30.55
N ALA A 462 -5.64 13.16 30.16
CA ALA A 462 -6.51 12.01 30.33
C ALA A 462 -6.48 11.04 29.13
N VAL A 463 -5.83 11.41 28.01
CA VAL A 463 -5.62 10.49 26.88
C VAL A 463 -4.59 9.45 27.30
N ASP A 464 -4.91 8.18 27.08
CA ASP A 464 -4.01 7.08 27.37
C ASP A 464 -2.70 7.21 26.57
N SER A 465 -1.62 7.51 27.29
CA SER A 465 -0.27 7.68 26.74
C SER A 465 0.44 6.36 26.43
N THR A 466 -0.16 5.22 26.82
CA THR A 466 0.39 3.89 26.60
C THR A 466 -0.07 3.27 25.28
N ILE A 467 -0.96 3.94 24.53
CA ILE A 467 -1.47 3.42 23.26
C ILE A 467 -0.30 3.21 22.28
N PRO A 468 -0.03 1.97 21.86
CA PRO A 468 1.08 1.66 20.97
C PRO A 468 0.71 1.94 19.50
N LEU A 469 1.72 2.18 18.65
CA LEU A 469 1.51 2.40 17.21
C LEU A 469 0.90 1.17 16.54
N GLU A 470 1.24 -0.01 17.04
CA GLU A 470 0.82 -1.33 16.58
C GLU A 470 -0.71 -1.47 16.51
N ARG A 471 -1.45 -0.75 17.36
CA ARG A 471 -2.92 -0.70 17.32
C ARG A 471 -3.46 -0.09 16.00
N PHE A 472 -2.65 0.69 15.31
CA PHE A 472 -2.98 1.38 14.07
C PHE A 472 -2.29 0.78 12.85
N LEU A 473 -1.77 -0.45 12.94
CA LEU A 473 -1.15 -1.14 11.82
C LEU A 473 -2.08 -2.22 11.25
N TRP A 474 -2.01 -2.42 9.93
CA TRP A 474 -2.56 -3.61 9.30
C TRP A 474 -1.77 -4.85 9.70
N ASP A 475 -2.48 -5.95 9.92
CA ASP A 475 -1.91 -7.29 10.08
C ASP A 475 -1.79 -7.94 8.70
N ILE A 476 -0.65 -7.73 8.03
CA ILE A 476 -0.40 -8.16 6.64
C ILE A 476 0.79 -9.10 6.53
#